data_AF-A0A661Z4W2-F1
#
_entry.id   AF-A0A661Z4W2-F1
#
_cell.length_a   1.000
_cell.length_b   1.000
_cell.length_c   1.000
_cell.angle_alpha   90.00
_cell.angle_beta   90.00
_cell.angle_gamma   90.00
#
_symmetry.space_group_name_H-M   'P 1'
#
loop_
_entity.id
_entity.type
_entity.pdbx_description
1 polymer ?
#
loop_
_entity_poly.entity_id
_entity_poly.type
_entity_poly.pdbx_seq_one_letter_code
_entity_poly.pdbx_strand_id
1 'polypeptide(L)' 'MDRHTPKQRKRNMQAVKSAGSKIEKTLGKALWKKGFRYRKNVKTIFGKPDFVLRKYNIVIFCDSEFWHGKDWE' A
#
# COMPACT_ATOMS: atom_id res chain seq x y z
N MET A 1 -9.27 24.08 3.12
CA MET A 1 -10.73 24.16 2.95
C MET A 1 -11.17 23.02 2.03
N ASP A 2 -12.11 22.17 2.46
CA ASP A 2 -12.56 21.01 1.69
C ASP A 2 -13.26 21.48 0.40
N ARG A 3 -12.77 21.02 -0.76
CA ARG A 3 -13.31 21.38 -2.08
C ARG A 3 -14.40 20.42 -2.55
N HIS A 4 -14.77 19.43 -1.73
CA HIS A 4 -15.75 18.41 -2.09
C HIS A 4 -17.04 18.53 -1.28
N THR A 5 -18.16 18.27 -1.97
CA THR A 5 -19.44 18.07 -1.27
C THR A 5 -19.36 16.83 -0.37
N PRO A 6 -20.18 16.74 0.71
CA PRO A 6 -20.19 15.58 1.60
C PRO A 6 -20.39 14.24 0.87
N LYS A 7 -21.20 14.24 -0.20
CA LYS A 7 -21.46 13.06 -1.04
C LYS A 7 -20.22 12.65 -1.87
N GLN A 8 -19.50 13.62 -2.44
CA GLN A 8 -18.25 13.37 -3.17
C GLN A 8 -17.15 12.86 -2.24
N ARG A 9 -17.01 13.46 -1.05
CA ARG A 9 -16.06 12.99 -0.04
C ARG A 9 -16.36 11.54 0.38
N LYS A 10 -17.62 11.23 0.67
CA LYS A 10 -18.04 9.85 1.01
C LYS A 10 -17.67 8.86 -0.11
N ARG A 11 -17.95 9.21 -1.37
CA ARG A 11 -17.59 8.38 -2.54
C ARG A 11 -16.08 8.17 -2.65
N ASN A 12 -15.29 9.23 -2.47
CA ASN A 12 -13.83 9.16 -2.57
C ASN A 12 -13.26 8.27 -1.45
N MET A 13 -13.68 8.48 -0.20
CA MET A 13 -13.23 7.68 0.94
C MET A 13 -13.62 6.20 0.81
N GLN A 14 -14.80 5.90 0.27
CA GLN A 14 -15.22 4.51 0.00
C GLN A 14 -14.40 3.84 -1.12
N ALA A 15 -13.82 4.61 -2.04
CA ALA A 15 -12.98 4.08 -3.10
C ALA A 15 -11.54 3.77 -2.64
N VAL A 16 -11.09 4.36 -1.53
CA VAL A 16 -9.79 4.07 -0.92
C VAL A 16 -9.85 2.70 -0.25
N LYS A 17 -9.15 1.72 -0.84
CA LYS A 17 -9.08 0.35 -0.33
C LYS A 17 -7.83 0.16 0.52
N SER A 18 -7.94 -0.68 1.54
CA SER A 18 -6.83 -1.06 2.42
C SER A 18 -5.80 -2.01 1.79
N ALA A 19 -6.07 -2.52 0.59
CA ALA A 19 -5.14 -3.37 -0.16
C ALA A 19 -5.40 -3.27 -1.66
N GLY A 20 -4.39 -3.58 -2.47
CA GLY A 20 -4.47 -3.53 -3.92
C GLY A 20 -4.45 -2.10 -4.47
N SER A 21 -3.80 -1.21 -3.73
CA SER A 21 -3.51 0.17 -4.16
C SER A 21 -2.68 0.18 -5.46
N LYS A 22 -2.63 1.34 -6.11
CA LYS A 22 -1.83 1.51 -7.34
C LYS A 22 -0.34 1.29 -7.07
N ILE A 23 0.15 1.70 -5.89
CA ILE A 23 1.54 1.55 -5.47
C ILE A 23 1.90 0.06 -5.30
N GLU A 24 1.10 -0.71 -4.56
CA GLU A 24 1.31 -2.15 -4.40
C GLU A 24 1.30 -2.88 -5.74
N LYS A 25 0.33 -2.57 -6.61
CA LYS A 25 0.24 -3.20 -7.94
C LYS A 25 1.46 -2.90 -8.80
N THR A 26 1.94 -1.66 -8.78
CA THR A 26 3.10 -1.23 -9.55
C THR A 26 4.38 -1.90 -9.04
N LEU A 27 4.59 -1.87 -7.71
CA LEU A 27 5.74 -2.51 -7.08
C LEU A 27 5.74 -4.02 -7.31
N GLY A 28 4.59 -4.68 -7.13
CA GLY A 28 4.44 -6.11 -7.37
C GLY A 28 4.80 -6.50 -8.81
N LYS A 29 4.33 -5.74 -9.80
CA LYS A 29 4.72 -5.96 -11.21
C LYS A 29 6.22 -5.78 -11.43
N ALA A 30 6.83 -4.75 -10.84
CA ALA A 30 8.27 -4.50 -10.95
C ALA A 30 9.11 -5.62 -10.31
N LEU A 31 8.72 -6.09 -9.13
CA LEU A 31 9.37 -7.20 -8.44
C LEU A 31 9.30 -8.49 -9.27
N TRP A 32 8.14 -8.81 -9.85
CA TRP A 32 7.99 -9.97 -10.74
C TRP A 32 8.87 -9.85 -11.98
N LYS A 33 8.89 -8.69 -12.64
CA LYS A 33 9.71 -8.44 -13.83
C LYS A 33 11.21 -8.62 -13.54
N LYS A 34 11.65 -8.28 -12.32
CA LYS A 34 13.02 -8.48 -11.84
C LYS A 34 13.30 -9.91 -11.32
N GLY A 35 12.32 -10.83 -11.37
CA GLY A 35 12.49 -12.22 -10.94
C GLY A 35 12.32 -12.45 -9.43
N PHE A 36 11.90 -11.44 -8.66
CA PHE A 36 11.65 -11.60 -7.23
C PHE A 36 10.29 -12.25 -6.98
N ARG A 37 10.30 -13.38 -6.29
CA ARG A 37 9.09 -14.02 -5.77
C ARG A 37 8.78 -13.47 -4.39
N TYR A 38 7.55 -13.02 -4.21
CA TYR A 38 7.06 -12.46 -2.96
C TYR A 38 5.73 -13.08 -2.56
N ARG A 39 5.38 -12.97 -1.28
CA ARG A 39 4.02 -13.18 -0.77
C ARG A 39 3.38 -11.83 -0.44
N LYS A 40 2.09 -11.69 -0.74
CA LYS A 40 1.32 -10.48 -0.39
C LYS A 40 0.53 -10.69 0.91
N ASN A 41 0.21 -9.59 1.60
CA ASN A 41 -0.74 -9.55 2.73
C ASN A 41 -0.44 -10.60 3.81
N VAL A 42 0.82 -10.67 4.23
CA VAL A 42 1.26 -11.69 5.19
C VAL A 42 0.86 -11.26 6.60
N LYS A 43 -0.29 -11.77 7.06
CA LYS A 43 -0.84 -11.50 8.39
C LYS A 43 -0.08 -12.14 9.54
N THR A 44 0.81 -13.08 9.24
CA THR A 44 1.59 -13.83 10.25
C THR A 44 2.83 -13.08 10.72
N ILE A 45 3.16 -11.93 10.12
CA ILE A 45 4.32 -11.12 10.48
C ILE A 45 3.82 -9.81 11.12
N PHE A 46 4.49 -9.40 12.19
CA PHE A 46 4.21 -8.16 12.89
C PHE A 46 4.24 -6.97 11.91
N GLY A 47 3.31 -6.03 12.07
CA GLY A 47 3.14 -4.90 11.14
C GLY A 47 2.34 -5.21 9.86
N LYS A 48 2.02 -6.48 9.56
CA LYS A 48 1.25 -6.89 8.36
C LYS A 48 1.82 -6.30 7.05
N PRO A 49 3.07 -6.66 6.68
CA PRO A 49 3.71 -6.12 5.48
C PRO A 49 2.96 -6.44 4.19
N ASP A 50 3.00 -5.50 3.24
CA ASP A 50 2.40 -5.64 1.91
C ASP A 50 3.08 -6.73 1.10
N PHE A 51 4.42 -6.77 1.16
CA PHE A 51 5.23 -7.78 0.48
C PHE A 51 6.25 -8.42 1.40
N VAL A 52 6.42 -9.73 1.27
CA VAL A 52 7.44 -10.50 1.99
C VAL A 52 8.24 -11.32 1.01
N LEU A 53 9.55 -11.09 0.99
CA LEU A 53 10.53 -11.80 0.19
C LEU A 53 11.28 -12.80 1.11
N ARG A 54 10.66 -13.95 1.37
CA ARG A 54 11.18 -14.96 2.31
C ARG A 54 12.61 -15.42 2.00
N LYS A 55 12.97 -15.58 0.72
CA LYS A 55 14.32 -15.97 0.31
C LYS A 55 15.40 -14.98 0.78
N TYR A 56 15.03 -13.71 0.88
CA TYR A 56 15.96 -12.63 1.18
C TYR A 56 15.78 -12.07 2.61
N ASN A 57 14.83 -12.61 3.39
CA ASN A 57 14.45 -12.09 4.70
C ASN A 57 14.10 -10.59 4.70
N ILE A 58 13.50 -10.10 3.59
CA ILE A 58 13.10 -8.70 3.43
C ILE A 58 11.58 -8.59 3.49
N VAL A 59 11.10 -7.59 4.23
CA VAL A 59 9.71 -7.13 4.25
C VAL A 59 9.62 -5.75 3.62
N ILE A 60 8.53 -5.47 2.91
CA ILE A 60 8.31 -4.19 2.24
C ILE A 60 6.92 -3.68 2.59
N PHE A 61 6.86 -2.43 3.03
CA PHE A 61 5.66 -1.66 3.31
C PHE A 61 5.46 -0.61 2.20
N CYS A 62 4.25 -0.52 1.67
CA CYS A 62 3.83 0.39 0.62
C CYS A 62 3.00 1.51 1.22
N ASP A 63 3.67 2.47 1.83
CA ASP A 63 3.04 3.55 2.54
C ASP A 63 2.89 4.79 1.65
N SER A 64 1.70 5.38 1.67
CA SER A 64 1.43 6.63 0.97
C SER A 64 1.62 7.81 1.92
N GLU A 65 2.33 8.83 1.43
CA GLU A 65 2.73 10.03 2.18
C GLU A 65 1.53 10.75 2.82
N PHE A 66 0.40 10.79 2.10
CA PHE A 66 -0.85 11.40 2.57
C PHE A 66 -1.43 10.75 3.85
N TRP A 67 -1.27 9.44 4.02
CA TRP A 67 -1.81 8.71 5.17
C TRP A 67 -0.78 8.49 6.28
N HIS A 68 0.51 8.60 5.96
CA HIS A 68 1.61 8.34 6.88
C HIS A 68 2.30 9.63 7.37
N GLY A 69 1.65 10.78 7.20
CA GLY A 69 2.04 12.03 7.83
C GLY A 69 3.41 12.54 7.41
N LYS A 70 3.81 12.30 6.15
CA LYS A 70 4.99 12.99 5.61
C LYS A 70 4.63 14.47 5.47
N ASP A 71 5.38 15.32 6.18
CA ASP A 71 5.19 16.78 6.23
C ASP A 71 3.89 17.24 6.93
N TRP A 72 3.61 16.69 8.12
CA TRP A 72 2.66 17.32 9.06
C TRP A 72 3.34 18.49 9.79
N GLU A 73 3.10 19.72 9.32
CA GLU A 73 3.13 20.95 10.14
C GLU A 73 1.74 21.22 10.75
#